data_AF-U1GWC5-F1
#
_entry.id   AF-U1GWC5-F1
#
_cell.length_a   1.000
_cell.length_b   1.000
_cell.length_c   1.000
_cell.angle_alpha   90.00
_cell.angle_beta   90.00
_cell.angle_gamma   90.00
#
_symmetry.space_group_name_H-M   'P 1'
#
loop_
_entity.id
_entity.type
_entity.pdbx_description
1 polymer ?
#
loop_
_entity_poly.entity_id
_entity_poly.type
_entity_poly.pdbx_seq_one_letter_code
_entity_poly.pdbx_strand_id
1 'polypeptide(L)'
;MYGAETYITIYGSVTRNMVCIAPGSLPSPHKPDNVEIYGHNKNMQKSVPYLAIVHNTPSTFTLRSKKEHAWKKRILSQKFSKSAIRLYEPEVIKLVDRFCDALCPKSSEKSAINQFSCSALCPKPSEKSESTTPETQFPCSEPFDMSTWCDNLFFDLMTTTVFSESFDLLRSQWYRHIPEALSRSNKRISVIVQWPIIVWRRLDKILFKDSVHGRKEFLRFVHNLVTDRMTRWPRKDVFSGLLDASDPTTGNKLSRDEIVAESILMIIAGIPFYTLAYLSSKLIDA
;
A
#
# COMPACT_ATOMS: atom_id res chain seq x y z
N MET A 1 28.38 -36.48 -19.10
CA MET A 1 29.46 -36.21 -18.12
C MET A 1 29.73 -34.70 -18.15
N TYR A 2 29.46 -33.85 -17.17
CA TYR A 2 28.95 -33.94 -15.80
C TYR A 2 27.84 -32.89 -15.67
N GLY A 3 26.60 -33.31 -15.43
CA GLY A 3 25.54 -32.40 -14.97
C GLY A 3 25.65 -32.32 -13.45
N ALA A 4 26.27 -31.26 -12.94
CA ALA A 4 26.40 -31.06 -11.51
C ALA A 4 25.04 -30.64 -10.93
N GLU A 5 24.30 -31.62 -10.43
CA GLU A 5 23.19 -31.43 -9.51
C GLU A 5 23.67 -30.61 -8.31
N THR A 6 23.29 -29.33 -8.29
CA THR A 6 23.55 -28.48 -7.12
C THR A 6 22.38 -28.64 -6.17
N TYR A 7 22.48 -29.63 -5.28
CA TYR A 7 21.55 -29.81 -4.17
C TYR A 7 21.75 -28.70 -3.15
N ILE A 8 20.78 -27.80 -3.00
CA ILE A 8 20.71 -26.95 -1.81
C ILE A 8 20.14 -27.82 -0.69
N THR A 9 21.01 -28.26 0.21
CA THR A 9 20.66 -29.01 1.41
C THR A 9 19.84 -28.12 2.35
N ILE A 10 18.51 -28.18 2.24
CA ILE A 10 17.61 -27.77 3.32
C ILE A 10 17.60 -28.94 4.30
N TYR A 11 18.26 -28.78 5.46
CA TYR A 11 18.19 -29.76 6.54
C TYR A 11 16.72 -29.99 6.92
N GLY A 12 16.18 -31.17 6.60
CA GLY A 12 15.13 -31.82 7.38
C GLY A 12 13.76 -32.12 6.75
N SER A 13 13.48 -31.81 5.48
CA SER A 13 12.27 -32.30 4.80
C SER A 13 12.51 -32.37 3.29
N VAL A 14 12.44 -33.58 2.73
CA VAL A 14 12.56 -33.82 1.30
C VAL A 14 11.21 -33.50 0.65
N THR A 15 10.96 -32.22 0.36
CA THR A 15 9.82 -31.83 -0.48
C THR A 15 10.18 -32.13 -1.94
N ARG A 16 9.73 -33.28 -2.45
CA ARG A 16 10.10 -33.85 -3.77
C ARG A 16 9.72 -32.99 -5.00
N ASN A 17 9.02 -31.86 -4.84
CA ASN A 17 8.43 -31.10 -5.95
C ASN A 17 8.74 -29.59 -5.94
N MET A 18 9.95 -29.17 -5.57
CA MET A 18 10.35 -27.75 -5.64
C MET A 18 11.46 -27.55 -6.67
N VAL A 19 11.15 -26.84 -7.76
CA VAL A 19 12.11 -26.47 -8.81
C VAL A 19 12.70 -25.10 -8.49
N CYS A 20 14.03 -24.97 -8.42
CA CYS A 20 14.66 -23.66 -8.23
C CYS A 20 14.43 -22.76 -9.44
N ILE A 21 13.95 -21.52 -9.22
CA ILE A 21 13.79 -20.52 -10.30
C ILE A 21 15.08 -19.72 -10.48
N ALA A 22 15.87 -19.54 -9.40
CA ALA A 22 17.16 -18.88 -9.41
C ALA A 22 18.01 -19.39 -8.22
N PRO A 23 19.33 -19.09 -8.16
CA PRO A 23 20.15 -19.46 -7.00
C PRO A 23 19.52 -18.97 -5.69
N GLY A 24 19.21 -19.90 -4.79
CA GLY A 24 18.57 -19.61 -3.50
C GLY A 24 17.11 -19.13 -3.57
N SER A 25 16.45 -19.24 -4.73
CA SER A 25 15.05 -18.84 -4.91
C SER A 25 14.19 -20.04 -5.32
N LEU A 26 13.23 -20.37 -4.46
CA LEU A 26 12.25 -21.42 -4.70
C LEU A 26 10.86 -20.82 -4.92
N PRO A 27 10.04 -21.36 -5.85
CA PRO A 27 8.65 -20.99 -6.02
C PRO A 27 7.85 -21.31 -4.76
N SER A 28 6.73 -20.60 -4.58
CA SER A 28 5.77 -20.92 -3.53
C SER A 28 5.35 -22.38 -3.69
N PRO A 29 5.47 -23.20 -2.64
CA PRO A 29 5.19 -24.60 -2.77
C PRO A 29 3.67 -24.87 -2.69
N HIS A 30 3.29 -26.10 -2.99
CA HIS A 30 1.89 -26.55 -2.88
C HIS A 30 1.40 -26.44 -1.42
N LYS A 31 0.09 -26.34 -1.22
CA LYS A 31 -0.58 -26.11 0.09
C LYS A 31 0.03 -26.81 1.33
N PRO A 32 0.46 -28.09 1.32
CA PRO A 32 1.08 -28.71 2.50
C PRO A 32 2.38 -28.04 2.98
N ASP A 33 3.17 -27.49 2.06
CA ASP A 33 4.49 -26.92 2.34
C ASP A 33 4.42 -25.46 2.83
N ASN A 34 3.25 -24.82 2.69
CA ASN A 34 3.00 -23.49 3.27
C ASN A 34 3.14 -23.51 4.81
N VAL A 35 2.89 -24.64 5.46
CA VAL A 35 3.09 -24.79 6.91
C VAL A 35 4.58 -24.86 7.25
N GLU A 36 5.41 -25.43 6.36
CA GLU A 36 6.87 -25.47 6.54
C GLU A 36 7.50 -24.08 6.38
N ILE A 37 6.96 -23.26 5.47
CA ILE A 37 7.40 -21.89 5.21
C ILE A 37 6.77 -20.94 6.24
N TYR A 38 5.45 -20.72 6.21
CA TYR A 38 4.78 -19.70 7.00
C TYR A 38 4.46 -20.12 8.44
N GLY A 39 4.85 -21.34 8.85
CA GLY A 39 4.61 -21.85 10.21
C GLY A 39 5.29 -21.05 11.31
N HIS A 40 4.78 -21.19 12.54
CA HIS A 40 5.42 -20.61 13.71
C HIS A 40 6.78 -21.26 13.99
N ASN A 41 7.73 -20.47 14.51
CA ASN A 41 9.09 -20.89 14.89
C ASN A 41 9.94 -21.51 13.77
N LYS A 42 9.60 -21.26 12.50
CA LYS A 42 10.42 -21.70 11.36
C LYS A 42 11.68 -20.86 11.23
N ASN A 43 12.80 -21.47 10.85
CA ASN A 43 14.09 -20.78 10.69
C ASN A 43 14.18 -20.02 9.36
N MET A 44 13.27 -19.08 9.13
CA MET A 44 13.29 -18.21 7.97
C MET A 44 13.43 -16.76 8.37
N GLN A 45 13.98 -15.97 7.45
CA GLN A 45 14.13 -14.52 7.57
C GLN A 45 13.74 -13.87 6.25
N LYS A 46 13.27 -12.62 6.31
CA LYS A 46 13.03 -11.84 5.10
C LYS A 46 14.33 -11.71 4.31
N SER A 47 14.22 -11.80 2.98
CA SER A 47 15.35 -11.78 2.06
C SER A 47 16.00 -10.39 1.99
N VAL A 48 17.24 -10.33 1.49
CA VAL A 48 18.02 -9.09 1.34
C VAL A 48 17.29 -8.00 0.53
N PRO A 49 16.53 -8.30 -0.55
CA PRO A 49 15.78 -7.30 -1.30
C PRO A 49 14.81 -6.44 -0.47
N TYR A 50 14.34 -6.91 0.70
CA TYR A 50 13.54 -6.08 1.62
C TYR A 50 14.26 -4.80 2.09
N LEU A 51 15.59 -4.79 2.08
CA LEU A 51 16.38 -3.60 2.40
C LEU A 51 16.16 -2.45 1.40
N ALA A 52 15.76 -2.75 0.16
CA ALA A 52 15.46 -1.74 -0.85
C ALA A 52 14.20 -0.91 -0.51
N ILE A 53 13.33 -1.46 0.33
CA ILE A 53 12.03 -0.89 0.72
C ILE A 53 12.15 -0.13 2.06
N VAL A 54 13.32 -0.14 2.71
CA VAL A 54 13.52 0.57 3.98
C VAL A 54 13.51 2.09 3.75
N HIS A 55 12.68 2.80 4.52
CA HIS A 55 12.62 4.25 4.54
C HIS A 55 13.43 4.79 5.72
N ASN A 56 14.75 4.82 5.56
CA ASN A 56 15.74 5.22 6.58
C ASN A 56 15.84 4.23 7.76
N THR A 57 14.72 3.99 8.44
CA THR A 57 14.60 3.10 9.60
C THR A 57 13.71 1.90 9.27
N PRO A 58 14.05 0.67 9.69
CA PRO A 58 13.22 -0.51 9.45
C PRO A 58 11.88 -0.44 10.20
N SER A 59 10.79 -0.50 9.44
CA SER A 59 9.43 -0.72 9.94
C SER A 59 9.16 -2.20 10.20
N THR A 60 8.03 -2.52 10.85
CA THR A 60 7.58 -3.89 11.11
C THR A 60 7.52 -4.72 9.81
N PHE A 61 7.16 -4.12 8.69
CA PHE A 61 7.17 -4.78 7.38
C PHE A 61 8.57 -5.17 6.92
N THR A 62 9.58 -4.33 7.12
CA THR A 62 10.95 -4.53 6.59
C THR A 62 11.92 -5.17 7.59
N LEU A 63 11.56 -5.21 8.87
CA LEU A 63 12.37 -5.81 9.93
C LEU A 63 12.65 -7.30 9.66
N ARG A 64 13.94 -7.66 9.72
CA ARG A 64 14.44 -9.03 9.57
C ARG A 64 14.62 -9.74 10.92
N SER A 65 14.88 -8.99 12.00
CA SER A 65 15.00 -9.52 13.36
C SER A 65 13.64 -9.98 13.88
N LYS A 66 13.52 -11.28 14.22
CA LYS A 66 12.28 -11.86 14.73
C LYS A 66 11.87 -11.27 16.08
N LYS A 67 12.84 -11.04 16.96
CA LYS A 67 12.60 -10.48 18.29
C LYS A 67 12.01 -9.08 18.17
N GLU A 68 12.63 -8.23 17.36
CA GLU A 68 12.17 -6.86 17.15
C GLU A 68 10.80 -6.81 16.46
N HIS A 69 10.65 -7.61 15.41
CA HIS A 69 9.39 -7.73 14.70
C HIS A 69 8.24 -8.16 15.63
N ALA A 70 8.48 -9.12 16.52
CA ALA A 70 7.45 -9.68 17.40
C ALA A 70 6.86 -8.62 18.34
N TRP A 71 7.70 -7.81 18.99
CA TRP A 71 7.19 -6.80 19.92
C TRP A 71 6.57 -5.61 19.20
N LYS A 72 7.17 -5.11 18.10
CA LYS A 72 6.54 -4.03 17.29
C LYS A 72 5.21 -4.46 16.71
N LYS A 73 5.13 -5.68 16.17
CA LYS A 73 3.87 -6.26 15.69
C LYS A 73 2.84 -6.34 16.81
N ARG A 74 3.22 -6.70 18.04
CA ARG A 74 2.29 -6.75 19.18
C ARG A 74 1.69 -5.38 19.47
N ILE A 75 2.51 -4.32 19.50
CA ILE A 75 2.07 -2.93 19.69
C ILE A 75 1.09 -2.52 18.59
N LEU A 76 1.46 -2.71 17.31
CA LEU A 76 0.60 -2.40 16.17
C LEU A 76 -0.71 -3.18 16.20
N SER A 77 -0.66 -4.50 16.46
CA SER A 77 -1.85 -5.37 16.46
C SER A 77 -2.86 -4.96 17.53
N GLN A 78 -2.42 -4.42 18.66
CA GLN A 78 -3.33 -3.91 19.69
C GLN A 78 -4.16 -2.73 19.17
N LYS A 79 -3.55 -1.85 18.37
CA LYS A 79 -4.23 -0.66 17.80
C LYS A 79 -5.16 -0.98 16.64
N PHE A 80 -5.03 -2.18 16.07
CA PHE A 80 -5.94 -2.74 15.08
C PHE A 80 -6.77 -3.90 15.63
N SER A 81 -6.98 -3.94 16.95
CA SER A 81 -7.87 -4.93 17.57
C SER A 81 -9.34 -4.70 17.17
N LYS A 82 -10.19 -5.72 17.33
CA LYS A 82 -11.63 -5.63 17.00
C LYS A 82 -12.33 -4.48 17.71
N SER A 83 -11.97 -4.19 18.97
CA SER A 83 -12.51 -3.06 19.73
C SER A 83 -12.01 -1.72 19.19
N ALA A 84 -10.74 -1.62 18.80
CA ALA A 84 -10.17 -0.41 18.21
C ALA A 84 -10.78 -0.11 16.83
N ILE A 85 -10.98 -1.12 15.97
CA ILE A 85 -11.60 -0.93 14.64
C ILE A 85 -13.02 -0.37 14.77
N ARG A 86 -13.81 -0.84 15.76
CA ARG A 86 -15.15 -0.31 16.04
C ARG A 86 -15.14 1.17 16.44
N LEU A 87 -14.05 1.67 17.02
CA LEU A 87 -13.93 3.09 17.36
C LEU A 87 -13.85 3.96 16.09
N TYR A 88 -13.27 3.43 15.02
CA TYR A 88 -13.08 4.17 13.76
C TYR A 88 -14.26 4.04 12.80
N GLU A 89 -15.15 3.06 13.02
CA GLU A 89 -16.31 2.78 12.16
C GLU A 89 -17.12 4.02 11.74
N PRO A 90 -17.47 4.97 12.64
CA PRO A 90 -18.21 6.17 12.25
C PRO A 90 -17.44 7.06 11.25
N GLU A 91 -16.12 7.17 11.38
CA GLU A 91 -15.30 7.96 10.46
C GLU A 91 -15.14 7.26 9.11
N VAL A 92 -15.09 5.93 9.10
CA VAL A 92 -15.10 5.14 7.85
C VAL A 92 -16.42 5.33 7.10
N ILE A 93 -17.56 5.25 7.79
CA ILE A 93 -18.88 5.48 7.18
C ILE A 93 -18.95 6.87 6.54
N LYS A 94 -18.52 7.92 7.25
CA LYS A 94 -18.47 9.28 6.68
C LYS A 94 -17.61 9.37 5.41
N LEU A 95 -16.51 8.64 5.34
CA LEU A 95 -15.66 8.60 4.14
C LEU A 95 -16.34 7.88 2.98
N VAL A 96 -17.03 6.77 3.26
CA VAL A 96 -17.81 6.04 2.26
C VAL A 96 -18.98 6.88 1.75
N ASP A 97 -19.70 7.57 2.62
CA ASP A 97 -20.78 8.48 2.23
C ASP A 97 -20.24 9.61 1.33
N ARG A 98 -19.11 10.23 1.71
CA ARG A 98 -18.43 11.23 0.88
C ARG A 98 -18.02 10.68 -0.49
N PHE A 99 -17.58 9.44 -0.54
CA PHE A 99 -17.21 8.76 -1.78
C PHE A 99 -18.43 8.53 -2.67
N CYS A 100 -19.53 8.02 -2.10
CA CYS A 100 -20.79 7.83 -2.81
C CYS A 100 -21.36 9.17 -3.33
N ASP A 101 -21.31 10.24 -2.52
CA ASP A 101 -21.74 11.58 -2.93
C ASP A 101 -20.92 12.11 -4.11
N ALA A 102 -19.61 11.83 -4.12
CA ALA A 102 -18.71 12.28 -5.17
C ALA A 102 -18.89 11.50 -6.49
N LEU A 103 -19.24 10.21 -6.41
CA LEU A 103 -19.53 9.38 -7.58
C LEU A 103 -20.95 9.61 -8.14
N CYS A 104 -21.91 9.93 -7.28
CA CYS A 104 -23.31 10.15 -7.62
C CYS A 104 -23.77 11.57 -7.26
N PRO A 105 -23.29 12.61 -7.98
CA PRO A 105 -23.72 13.97 -7.71
C PRO A 105 -25.24 14.09 -7.91
N LYS A 106 -25.95 14.50 -6.86
CA LYS A 106 -27.40 14.73 -6.92
C LYS A 106 -27.67 15.83 -7.94
N SER A 107 -28.60 15.57 -8.86
CA SER A 107 -28.89 16.37 -10.06
C SER A 107 -29.30 17.84 -9.82
N SER A 108 -29.43 18.29 -8.57
CA SER A 108 -29.84 19.64 -8.20
C SER A 108 -28.69 20.64 -7.99
N GLU A 109 -27.43 20.22 -7.92
CA GLU A 109 -26.30 21.13 -7.74
C GLU A 109 -25.34 21.08 -8.92
N LYS A 110 -25.74 21.74 -10.02
CA LYS A 110 -24.80 22.19 -11.06
C LYS A 110 -23.97 23.36 -10.53
N SER A 111 -23.13 23.12 -9.53
CA SER A 111 -22.13 24.08 -9.07
C SER A 111 -20.73 23.59 -9.42
N ALA A 112 -20.26 24.06 -10.56
CA ALA A 112 -18.87 24.43 -10.89
C ALA A 112 -17.69 23.44 -10.69
N ILE A 113 -17.87 22.17 -10.30
CA ILE A 113 -16.73 21.26 -10.07
C ILE A 113 -16.39 20.34 -11.27
N ASN A 114 -17.27 20.21 -12.27
CA ASN A 114 -16.98 19.35 -13.43
C ASN A 114 -16.24 20.10 -14.53
N GLN A 115 -14.91 20.25 -14.37
CA GLN A 115 -14.01 20.58 -15.47
C GLN A 115 -13.50 19.30 -16.15
N PHE A 116 -14.41 18.39 -16.49
CA PHE A 116 -14.19 17.41 -17.54
C PHE A 116 -15.43 17.43 -18.42
N SER A 117 -15.22 18.03 -19.59
CA SER A 117 -16.21 18.17 -20.64
C SER A 117 -16.32 16.86 -21.38
N CYS A 118 -17.56 16.42 -21.58
CA CYS A 118 -17.93 15.34 -22.48
C CYS A 118 -17.38 15.60 -23.88
N SER A 119 -16.29 14.93 -24.23
CA SER A 119 -15.84 14.77 -25.61
C SER A 119 -15.92 13.30 -26.00
N ALA A 120 -17.08 12.96 -26.57
CA ALA A 120 -17.33 11.95 -27.60
C ALA A 120 -16.39 10.73 -27.68
N LEU A 121 -16.89 9.55 -27.28
CA LEU A 121 -16.97 8.35 -28.12
C LEU A 121 -17.64 7.19 -27.33
N CYS A 122 -18.94 6.98 -27.52
CA CYS A 122 -19.52 5.64 -27.33
C CYS A 122 -19.96 5.14 -28.72
N PRO A 123 -19.45 4.00 -29.21
CA PRO A 123 -19.92 3.39 -30.44
C PRO A 123 -21.37 2.91 -30.26
N LYS A 124 -22.25 3.20 -31.22
CA LYS A 124 -23.62 2.66 -31.26
C LYS A 124 -23.56 1.15 -31.58
N PRO A 125 -24.31 0.28 -30.89
CA PRO A 125 -24.53 -1.09 -31.37
C PRO A 125 -25.48 -1.06 -32.56
N SER A 126 -25.09 -1.70 -33.65
CA SER A 126 -25.93 -1.95 -34.81
C SER A 126 -26.78 -3.21 -34.61
N GLU A 127 -28.05 -3.07 -34.99
CA GLU A 127 -29.00 -4.10 -35.46
C GLU A 127 -29.86 -4.93 -34.48
N LYS A 128 -31.15 -4.54 -34.48
CA LYS A 128 -32.39 -5.34 -34.55
C LYS A 128 -32.58 -6.52 -33.57
N SER A 129 -33.35 -6.28 -32.51
CA SER A 129 -34.49 -7.14 -32.18
C SER A 129 -35.52 -6.37 -31.34
N GLU A 130 -36.78 -6.59 -31.68
CA GLU A 130 -37.96 -5.87 -31.23
C GLU A 130 -38.60 -6.66 -30.09
N SER A 131 -38.58 -6.14 -28.86
CA SER A 131 -39.53 -6.54 -27.81
C SER A 131 -39.68 -5.44 -26.75
N THR A 132 -40.95 -5.09 -26.51
CA THR A 132 -41.42 -3.92 -25.78
C THR A 132 -41.28 -4.07 -24.27
N THR A 133 -40.34 -3.34 -23.66
CA THR A 133 -40.46 -2.77 -22.31
C THR A 133 -39.76 -1.40 -22.31
N PRO A 134 -40.26 -0.38 -21.58
CA PRO A 134 -39.57 0.91 -21.50
C PRO A 134 -38.36 0.77 -20.59
N GLU A 135 -37.26 0.25 -21.13
CA GLU A 135 -35.95 0.37 -20.50
C GLU A 135 -35.63 1.87 -20.42
N THR A 136 -35.68 2.40 -19.20
CA THR A 136 -35.20 3.75 -18.93
C THR A 136 -33.71 3.76 -19.23
N GLN A 137 -33.34 4.20 -20.44
CA GLN A 137 -31.94 4.43 -20.80
C GLN A 137 -31.41 5.54 -19.90
N PHE A 138 -30.73 5.15 -18.82
CA PHE A 138 -29.95 6.08 -18.03
C PHE A 138 -28.86 6.65 -18.93
N PRO A 139 -28.72 7.98 -19.05
CA PRO A 139 -27.60 8.57 -19.77
C PRO A 139 -26.31 8.04 -19.11
N CYS A 140 -25.49 7.35 -19.90
CA CYS A 140 -24.21 6.83 -19.44
C CYS A 140 -23.37 8.01 -18.94
N SER A 141 -23.03 8.03 -17.65
CA SER A 141 -22.11 9.04 -17.11
C SER A 141 -20.72 8.83 -17.69
N GLU A 142 -19.86 9.85 -17.63
CA GLU A 142 -18.46 9.68 -17.98
C GLU A 142 -17.84 8.54 -17.13
N PRO A 143 -16.97 7.72 -17.74
CA PRO A 143 -16.31 6.64 -17.00
C PRO A 143 -15.38 7.22 -15.94
N PHE A 144 -15.55 6.78 -14.70
CA PHE A 144 -14.66 7.15 -13.59
C PHE A 144 -13.44 6.22 -13.56
N ASP A 145 -12.23 6.79 -13.43
CA ASP A 145 -11.05 5.99 -13.09
C ASP A 145 -11.09 5.60 -11.62
N MET A 146 -11.73 4.47 -11.34
CA MET A 146 -11.86 3.92 -9.99
C MET A 146 -10.51 3.66 -9.31
N SER A 147 -9.40 3.54 -10.05
CA SER A 147 -8.07 3.40 -9.44
C SER A 147 -7.69 4.68 -8.71
N THR A 148 -7.75 5.82 -9.39
CA THR A 148 -7.43 7.14 -8.81
C THR A 148 -8.40 7.51 -7.68
N TRP A 149 -9.69 7.19 -7.84
CA TRP A 149 -10.71 7.45 -6.83
C TRP A 149 -10.50 6.60 -5.56
N CYS A 150 -10.17 5.32 -5.72
CA CYS A 150 -9.80 4.46 -4.60
C CYS A 150 -8.52 4.95 -3.91
N ASP A 151 -7.47 5.32 -4.65
CA ASP A 151 -6.23 5.83 -4.07
C ASP A 151 -6.48 7.05 -3.16
N ASN A 152 -7.34 7.97 -3.60
CA ASN A 152 -7.76 9.12 -2.81
C ASN A 152 -8.55 8.71 -1.56
N LEU A 153 -9.53 7.81 -1.71
CA LEU A 153 -10.34 7.30 -0.59
C LEU A 153 -9.47 6.61 0.46
N PHE A 154 -8.56 5.73 0.04
CA PHE A 154 -7.68 4.98 0.94
C PHE A 154 -6.68 5.91 1.66
N PHE A 155 -6.18 6.93 0.97
CA PHE A 155 -5.33 7.92 1.60
C PHE A 155 -6.08 8.70 2.69
N ASP A 156 -7.30 9.17 2.42
CA ASP A 156 -8.13 9.83 3.42
C ASP A 156 -8.52 8.89 4.57
N LEU A 157 -8.79 7.62 4.28
CA LEU A 157 -9.06 6.58 5.27
C LEU A 157 -7.88 6.38 6.21
N MET A 158 -6.67 6.18 5.69
CA MET A 158 -5.49 5.96 6.52
C MET A 158 -5.11 7.20 7.31
N THR A 159 -5.20 8.39 6.70
CA THR A 159 -4.87 9.63 7.41
C THR A 159 -5.87 9.95 8.51
N THR A 160 -7.16 9.71 8.28
CA THR A 160 -8.23 9.90 9.28
C THR A 160 -8.16 8.85 10.39
N THR A 161 -7.89 7.58 10.08
CA THR A 161 -7.88 6.51 11.09
C THR A 161 -6.61 6.52 11.95
N VAL A 162 -5.43 6.70 11.35
CA VAL A 162 -4.18 6.61 12.13
C VAL A 162 -3.74 7.93 12.72
N PHE A 163 -3.94 9.05 12.01
CA PHE A 163 -3.58 10.39 12.49
C PHE A 163 -4.79 11.25 12.85
N SER A 164 -6.04 10.83 12.64
CA SER A 164 -7.21 11.71 12.84
C SER A 164 -7.07 13.06 12.15
N GLU A 165 -6.46 13.05 10.97
CA GLU A 165 -6.34 14.20 10.08
C GLU A 165 -7.08 13.90 8.78
N SER A 166 -7.89 14.85 8.31
CA SER A 166 -8.62 14.72 7.04
C SER A 166 -8.01 15.69 6.04
N PHE A 167 -7.61 15.17 4.89
CA PHE A 167 -7.08 15.96 3.77
C PHE A 167 -8.12 16.15 2.66
N ASP A 168 -9.21 15.38 2.70
CA ASP A 168 -10.39 15.46 1.85
C ASP A 168 -10.05 15.39 0.34
N LEU A 169 -9.18 14.45 -0.03
CA LEU A 169 -8.71 14.24 -1.41
C LEU A 169 -9.85 13.94 -2.38
N LEU A 170 -10.96 13.38 -1.90
CA LEU A 170 -12.15 13.14 -2.72
C LEU A 170 -12.72 14.42 -3.31
N ARG A 171 -12.71 15.53 -2.56
CA ARG A 171 -13.30 16.81 -2.99
C ARG A 171 -12.26 17.87 -3.32
N SER A 172 -11.12 17.82 -2.64
CA SER A 172 -10.03 18.78 -2.74
C SER A 172 -8.88 18.24 -3.60
N GLN A 173 -8.37 19.07 -4.51
CA GLN A 173 -7.20 18.73 -5.33
C GLN A 173 -5.86 18.98 -4.62
N TRP A 174 -5.85 19.73 -3.51
CA TRP A 174 -4.63 20.25 -2.89
C TRP A 174 -3.62 19.16 -2.50
N TYR A 175 -4.09 18.01 -2.03
CA TYR A 175 -3.24 16.90 -1.57
C TYR A 175 -3.25 15.68 -2.50
N ARG A 176 -3.92 15.73 -3.66
CA ARG A 176 -4.00 14.60 -4.61
C ARG A 176 -2.63 14.21 -5.21
N HIS A 177 -1.69 15.15 -5.22
CA HIS A 177 -0.32 14.89 -5.65
C HIS A 177 0.45 13.94 -4.72
N ILE A 178 0.01 13.76 -3.46
CA ILE A 178 0.73 12.94 -2.47
C ILE A 178 0.58 11.43 -2.75
N PRO A 179 -0.63 10.86 -2.95
CA PRO A 179 -0.77 9.48 -3.43
C PRO A 179 -0.03 9.24 -4.75
N GLU A 180 -0.08 10.20 -5.68
CA GLU A 180 0.65 10.10 -6.94
C GLU A 180 2.17 10.07 -6.73
N ALA A 181 2.71 10.92 -5.86
CA ALA A 181 4.12 10.94 -5.48
C ALA A 181 4.56 9.59 -4.88
N LEU A 182 3.71 8.96 -4.07
CA LEU A 182 3.94 7.61 -3.55
C LEU A 182 3.99 6.57 -4.69
N SER A 183 2.99 6.57 -5.58
CA SER A 183 2.95 5.68 -6.74
C SER A 183 4.16 5.83 -7.66
N ARG A 184 4.56 7.08 -7.96
CA ARG A 184 5.81 7.39 -8.70
C ARG A 184 7.04 6.86 -7.97
N SER A 185 7.09 6.93 -6.64
CA SER A 185 8.22 6.45 -5.84
C SER A 185 8.39 4.92 -5.91
N ASN A 186 7.29 4.17 -6.02
CA ASN A 186 7.30 2.70 -6.01
C ASN A 186 7.86 2.09 -7.31
N LYS A 187 7.83 2.82 -8.44
CA LYS A 187 8.41 2.36 -9.72
C LYS A 187 9.88 1.95 -9.58
N ARG A 188 10.69 2.81 -8.94
CA ARG A 188 12.11 2.54 -8.67
C ARG A 188 12.30 1.34 -7.76
N ILE A 189 11.48 1.19 -6.72
CA ILE A 189 11.59 0.08 -5.76
C ILE A 189 11.35 -1.25 -6.47
N SER A 190 10.32 -1.33 -7.33
CA SER A 190 10.01 -2.53 -8.12
C SER A 190 11.22 -3.02 -8.93
N VAL A 191 11.92 -2.09 -9.62
CA VAL A 191 13.10 -2.43 -10.42
C VAL A 191 14.28 -2.86 -9.55
N ILE A 192 14.52 -2.20 -8.40
CA ILE A 192 15.63 -2.58 -7.51
C ILE A 192 15.44 -3.98 -6.92
N VAL A 193 14.20 -4.37 -6.62
CA VAL A 193 13.90 -5.71 -6.08
C VAL A 193 14.20 -6.80 -7.11
N GLN A 194 13.88 -6.56 -8.38
CA GLN A 194 14.15 -7.53 -9.46
C GLN A 194 15.61 -7.48 -9.93
N TRP A 195 16.22 -6.30 -9.96
CA TRP A 195 17.57 -6.08 -10.47
C TRP A 195 18.41 -5.23 -9.51
N PRO A 196 18.86 -5.79 -8.38
CA PRO A 196 19.55 -5.03 -7.33
C PRO A 196 20.88 -4.42 -7.78
N ILE A 197 21.47 -4.94 -8.86
CA ILE A 197 22.72 -4.44 -9.46
C ILE A 197 22.56 -2.99 -9.94
N ILE A 198 21.35 -2.52 -10.27
CA ILE A 198 21.12 -1.14 -10.71
C ILE A 198 21.46 -0.08 -9.65
N VAL A 199 21.55 -0.48 -8.37
CA VAL A 199 21.99 0.41 -7.28
C VAL A 199 23.50 0.68 -7.34
N TRP A 200 24.25 -0.14 -8.09
CA TRP A 200 25.67 0.07 -8.33
C TRP A 200 25.91 1.47 -8.91
N ARG A 201 26.86 2.21 -8.30
CA ARG A 201 27.15 3.61 -8.64
C ARG A 201 25.93 4.55 -8.67
N ARG A 202 24.84 4.22 -7.97
CA ARG A 202 23.60 5.02 -7.91
C ARG A 202 22.94 5.23 -9.28
N LEU A 203 23.12 4.30 -10.24
CA LEU A 203 22.49 4.39 -11.56
C LEU A 203 20.96 4.46 -11.45
N ASP A 204 20.39 3.78 -10.46
CA ASP A 204 18.98 3.87 -10.08
C ASP A 204 18.48 5.31 -9.89
N LYS A 205 19.30 6.22 -9.34
CA LYS A 205 18.90 7.62 -9.14
C LYS A 205 18.92 8.43 -10.42
N ILE A 206 19.77 8.06 -11.37
CA ILE A 206 19.91 8.73 -12.66
C ILE A 206 18.79 8.27 -13.60
N LEU A 207 18.49 6.97 -13.59
CA LEU A 207 17.43 6.39 -14.42
C LEU A 207 16.03 6.74 -13.89
N PHE A 208 15.84 6.77 -12.57
CA PHE A 208 14.54 7.02 -11.94
C PHE A 208 14.49 8.34 -11.17
N LYS A 209 14.86 9.45 -11.83
CA LYS A 209 14.82 10.80 -11.24
C LYS A 209 13.44 11.18 -10.72
N ASP A 210 12.40 10.89 -11.50
CA ASP A 210 11.00 11.14 -11.11
C ASP A 210 10.61 10.37 -9.85
N SER A 211 10.92 9.06 -9.77
CA SER A 211 10.67 8.26 -8.56
C SER A 211 11.45 8.75 -7.34
N VAL A 212 12.68 9.27 -7.52
CA VAL A 212 13.45 9.88 -6.43
C VAL A 212 12.79 11.17 -5.96
N HIS A 213 12.25 11.98 -6.88
CA HIS A 213 11.49 13.18 -6.54
C HIS A 213 10.19 12.85 -5.79
N GLY A 214 9.37 11.94 -6.32
CA GLY A 214 8.14 11.50 -5.66
C GLY A 214 8.39 10.92 -4.27
N ARG A 215 9.48 10.17 -4.08
CA ARG A 215 9.90 9.71 -2.74
C ARG A 215 10.20 10.88 -1.79
N LYS A 216 10.93 11.90 -2.25
CA LYS A 216 11.29 13.06 -1.41
C LYS A 216 10.04 13.85 -1.02
N GLU A 217 9.14 14.07 -1.97
CA GLU A 217 7.87 14.75 -1.79
C GLU A 217 7.00 14.02 -0.76
N PHE A 218 6.76 12.73 -0.95
CA PHE A 218 5.99 11.89 -0.02
C PHE A 218 6.62 11.84 1.38
N LEU A 219 7.93 11.60 1.48
CA LEU A 219 8.60 11.54 2.79
C LEU A 219 8.56 12.88 3.51
N ARG A 220 8.68 14.01 2.79
CA ARG A 220 8.56 15.35 3.38
C ARG A 220 7.16 15.55 3.96
N PHE A 221 6.12 15.16 3.22
CA PHE A 221 4.75 15.22 3.70
C PHE A 221 4.57 14.41 4.98
N VAL A 222 4.99 13.13 5.00
CA VAL A 222 4.82 12.27 6.19
C VAL A 222 5.62 12.78 7.38
N HIS A 223 6.86 13.26 7.17
CA HIS A 223 7.65 13.86 8.25
C HIS A 223 6.97 15.09 8.85
N ASN A 224 6.38 15.95 8.01
CA ASN A 224 5.65 17.12 8.47
C ASN A 224 4.39 16.71 9.25
N LEU A 225 3.61 15.76 8.72
CA LEU A 225 2.42 15.22 9.36
C LEU A 225 2.75 14.64 10.75
N VAL A 226 3.75 13.75 10.83
CA VAL A 226 4.15 13.14 12.11
C VAL A 226 4.67 14.20 13.10
N THR A 227 5.45 15.17 12.62
CA THR A 227 6.02 16.22 13.49
C THR A 227 4.93 17.14 14.04
N ASP A 228 3.98 17.56 13.21
CA ASP A 228 2.83 18.36 13.63
C ASP A 228 1.91 17.56 14.57
N ARG A 229 1.74 16.26 14.35
CA ARG A 229 0.97 15.41 15.29
C ARG A 229 1.65 15.18 16.62
N MET A 230 2.97 15.24 16.69
CA MET A 230 3.72 15.17 17.96
C MET A 230 3.58 16.43 18.83
N THR A 231 3.25 17.59 18.23
CA THR A 231 3.14 18.86 18.97
C THR A 231 1.72 19.19 19.41
N ARG A 232 0.71 18.57 18.80
CA ARG A 232 -0.72 18.75 19.15
C ARG A 232 -1.11 17.95 20.39
N TRP A 233 -2.23 18.32 21.00
CA TRP A 233 -2.82 17.58 22.12
C TRP A 233 -3.17 16.13 21.72
N PRO A 234 -2.99 15.16 22.64
CA PRO A 234 -3.25 13.76 22.37
C PRO A 234 -4.73 13.54 22.04
N ARG A 235 -4.98 12.82 20.94
CA ARG A 235 -6.31 12.37 20.54
C ARG A 235 -6.40 10.86 20.71
N LYS A 236 -7.62 10.31 20.71
CA LYS A 236 -7.81 8.86 20.72
C LYS A 236 -7.68 8.31 19.30
N ASP A 237 -6.44 8.12 18.87
CA ASP A 237 -6.09 7.59 17.55
C ASP A 237 -4.97 6.54 17.63
N VAL A 238 -4.70 5.86 16.50
CA VAL A 238 -3.63 4.84 16.47
C VAL A 238 -2.28 5.46 16.79
N PHE A 239 -2.00 6.66 16.28
CA PHE A 239 -0.71 7.33 16.44
C PHE A 239 -0.38 7.66 17.90
N SER A 240 -1.30 8.25 18.65
CA SER A 240 -1.17 8.51 20.09
C SER A 240 -0.96 7.21 20.85
N GLY A 241 -1.64 6.15 20.41
CA GLY A 241 -1.40 4.81 20.89
C GLY A 241 0.01 4.27 20.64
N LEU A 242 0.67 4.64 19.55
CA LEU A 242 2.06 4.29 19.26
C LEU A 242 3.06 5.10 20.09
N LEU A 243 2.74 6.37 20.38
CA LEU A 243 3.57 7.23 21.25
C LEU A 243 3.66 6.68 22.67
N ASP A 244 2.54 6.18 23.20
CA ASP A 244 2.45 5.67 24.58
C ASP A 244 2.91 4.21 24.71
N ALA A 245 3.05 3.49 23.60
CA ALA A 245 3.34 2.06 23.64
C ALA A 245 4.77 1.75 24.07
N SER A 246 4.89 0.81 25.01
CA SER A 246 6.16 0.22 25.45
C SER A 246 6.11 -1.30 25.32
N ASP A 247 7.24 -1.91 25.04
CA ASP A 247 7.37 -3.36 25.06
C ASP A 247 7.16 -3.89 26.49
N PRO A 248 6.18 -4.78 26.75
CA PRO A 248 5.93 -5.33 28.07
C PRO A 248 7.09 -6.17 28.63
N THR A 249 8.00 -6.67 27.76
CA THR A 249 9.14 -7.48 28.22
C THR A 249 10.39 -6.68 28.52
N THR A 250 10.68 -5.63 27.76
CA THR A 250 11.91 -4.83 27.89
C THR A 250 11.68 -3.42 28.41
N GLY A 251 10.44 -2.93 28.43
CA GLY A 251 10.10 -1.54 28.72
C GLY A 251 10.45 -0.57 27.59
N ASN A 252 11.04 -1.04 26.49
CA ASN A 252 11.48 -0.19 25.39
C ASN A 252 10.29 0.49 24.69
N LYS A 253 10.46 1.78 24.38
CA LYS A 253 9.54 2.54 23.55
C LYS A 253 10.07 2.63 22.12
N LEU A 254 9.17 2.90 21.17
CA LEU A 254 9.59 3.22 19.80
C LEU A 254 10.33 4.56 19.80
N SER A 255 11.49 4.59 19.15
CA SER A 255 12.19 5.84 18.87
C SER A 255 11.41 6.70 17.86
N ARG A 256 11.73 7.99 17.78
CA ARG A 256 11.09 8.92 16.83
C ARG A 256 11.17 8.43 15.39
N ASP A 257 12.32 7.90 14.99
CA ASP A 257 12.54 7.40 13.63
C ASP A 257 11.76 6.11 13.36
N GLU A 258 11.57 5.27 14.38
CA GLU A 258 10.72 4.08 14.28
C GLU A 258 9.24 4.47 14.20
N ILE A 259 8.79 5.47 14.96
CA ILE A 259 7.43 6.00 14.86
C ILE A 259 7.18 6.54 13.45
N VAL A 260 8.12 7.28 12.87
CA VAL A 260 8.03 7.75 11.48
C VAL A 260 7.99 6.55 10.51
N ALA A 261 8.84 5.54 10.70
CA ALA A 261 8.87 4.37 9.83
C ALA A 261 7.57 3.55 9.88
N GLU A 262 6.99 3.36 11.07
CA GLU A 262 5.70 2.69 11.22
C GLU A 262 4.56 3.56 10.66
N SER A 263 4.61 4.87 10.84
CA SER A 263 3.66 5.83 10.25
C SER A 263 3.65 5.75 8.72
N ILE A 264 4.83 5.72 8.10
CA ILE A 264 4.98 5.51 6.65
C ILE A 264 4.39 4.16 6.25
N LEU A 265 4.69 3.09 6.98
CA LEU A 265 4.15 1.76 6.71
C LEU A 265 2.61 1.76 6.76
N MET A 266 2.00 2.42 7.74
CA MET A 266 0.55 2.47 7.87
C MET A 266 -0.11 3.16 6.68
N ILE A 267 0.42 4.31 6.24
CA ILE A 267 -0.12 5.01 5.05
C ILE A 267 0.03 4.11 3.80
N ILE A 268 1.20 3.49 3.61
CA ILE A 268 1.47 2.65 2.43
C ILE A 268 0.63 1.38 2.45
N ALA A 269 0.45 0.73 3.61
CA ALA A 269 -0.24 -0.55 3.72
C ALA A 269 -1.74 -0.45 3.45
N GLY A 270 -2.35 0.72 3.66
CA GLY A 270 -3.76 0.95 3.37
C GLY A 270 -4.04 1.37 1.93
N ILE A 271 -3.02 1.80 1.17
CA ILE A 271 -3.18 2.07 -0.26
C ILE A 271 -3.01 0.74 -0.99
N PRO A 272 -4.02 0.27 -1.72
CA PRO A 272 -3.90 -0.98 -2.46
C PRO A 272 -2.67 -0.90 -3.37
N PHE A 273 -1.80 -1.90 -3.26
CA PHE A 273 -0.61 -2.06 -4.11
C PHE A 273 -0.99 -2.40 -5.57
N TYR A 274 -2.02 -1.77 -6.13
CA TYR A 274 -2.40 -1.89 -7.53
C TYR A 274 -1.18 -1.60 -8.41
N THR A 275 -0.25 -0.73 -8.01
CA THR A 275 0.96 -0.46 -8.81
C THR A 275 1.90 -1.67 -8.95
N LEU A 276 1.97 -2.60 -7.99
CA LEU A 276 2.82 -3.79 -8.13
C LEU A 276 2.13 -4.91 -8.93
N ALA A 277 0.80 -5.06 -8.77
CA ALA A 277 0.02 -6.05 -9.53
C ALA A 277 -0.26 -5.60 -10.98
N TYR A 278 -0.51 -4.31 -11.20
CA TYR A 278 -0.85 -3.73 -12.51
C TYR A 278 0.37 -3.57 -13.43
N LEU A 279 1.56 -3.31 -12.88
CA LEU A 279 2.80 -3.39 -13.65
C LEU A 279 3.12 -4.83 -14.07
N SER A 280 2.71 -5.83 -13.29
CA SER A 280 2.81 -7.24 -13.69
C SER A 280 1.87 -7.57 -14.84
N SER A 281 0.63 -7.04 -14.88
CA SER A 281 -0.29 -7.36 -15.98
C SER A 281 0.12 -6.68 -17.28
N LYS A 282 0.53 -5.40 -17.24
CA LYS A 282 0.97 -4.68 -18.46
C LYS A 282 2.31 -5.13 -19.04
N LEU A 283 3.15 -5.82 -18.26
CA LEU A 283 4.39 -6.44 -18.76
C LEU A 283 4.17 -7.85 -19.33
N ILE A 284 3.01 -8.48 -19.07
CA ILE A 284 2.65 -9.79 -19.63
C ILE A 284 1.94 -9.62 -20.98
N ASP A 285 1.29 -8.48 -21.21
CA ASP A 285 0.55 -8.17 -22.44
C ASP A 285 1.37 -7.41 -23.51
N ALA A 286 2.70 -7.34 -23.38
CA ALA A 286 3.62 -6.70 -24.33
C ALA A 286 4.73 -7.67 -24.78
#